data_AF-V5II20-F1
#
_entry.id   AF-V5II20-F1
#
_cell.length_a   1.000
_cell.length_b   1.000
_cell.length_c   1.000
_cell.angle_alpha   90.00
_cell.angle_beta   90.00
_cell.angle_gamma   90.00
#
_symmetry.space_group_name_H-M   'P 1'
#
loop_
_entity.id
_entity.type
_entity.pdbx_description
1 polymer ?
#
loop_
_entity_poly.entity_id
_entity_poly.type
_entity_poly.pdbx_seq_one_letter_code
_entity_poly.pdbx_strand_id
1 'polypeptide(L)' 'MRSYNLFAVLSHSGERTDKGHYVTDAYHPAGRLWLRCDDDNVTPLPEGDLLRFDNSSLVPYLLFYRRRETDPRTR' A
#
# COMPACT_ATOMS: atom_id res chain seq x y z
N MET A 1 -13.30 1.24 -21.87
CA MET A 1 -13.45 0.80 -20.46
C MET A 1 -12.36 1.48 -19.64
N ARG A 2 -12.66 2.07 -18.47
CA ARG A 2 -11.64 2.74 -17.66
C ARG A 2 -10.91 1.71 -16.80
N SER A 3 -9.58 1.68 -16.88
CA SER A 3 -8.74 0.79 -16.06
C SER A 3 -8.00 1.59 -15.00
N TYR A 4 -7.92 1.03 -13.79
CA TYR A 4 -7.24 1.62 -12.66
C TYR A 4 -6.24 0.64 -12.08
N ASN A 5 -5.13 1.15 -11.56
CA ASN A 5 -4.18 0.35 -10.81
C ASN A 5 -4.12 0.83 -9.36
N LEU A 6 -4.04 -0.13 -8.45
CA LEU A 6 -3.68 0.11 -7.06
C LEU A 6 -2.25 0.68 -7.01
N PHE A 7 -2.03 1.70 -6.20
CA PHE A 7 -0.68 2.27 -6.02
C PHE A 7 -0.35 2.63 -4.57
N ALA A 8 -1.32 2.64 -3.66
CA ALA A 8 -1.06 2.70 -2.22
C ALA A 8 -2.18 2.02 -1.43
N VAL A 9 -1.82 1.44 -0.30
CA VAL A 9 -2.72 0.85 0.69
C VAL A 9 -2.32 1.40 2.06
N LEU A 10 -3.24 2.11 2.71
CA LEU A 10 -3.11 2.44 4.13
C LEU A 10 -3.78 1.33 4.92
N SER A 11 -3.03 0.73 5.82
CA SER A 11 -3.53 -0.31 6.69
C SER A 11 -3.43 0.13 8.15
N HIS A 12 -4.39 -0.30 8.95
CA HIS A 12 -4.50 0.02 10.37
C HIS A 12 -4.28 -1.25 11.18
N SER A 13 -3.46 -1.16 12.22
CA SER A 13 -3.27 -2.21 13.23
C SER A 13 -3.74 -1.69 14.58
N GLY A 14 -4.86 -2.21 15.06
CA GLY A 14 -5.42 -1.85 16.36
C GLY A 14 -6.90 -2.23 16.46
N GLU A 15 -7.40 -2.30 17.68
CA GLU A 15 -8.79 -2.66 17.95
C GLU A 15 -9.77 -1.50 17.67
N ARG A 16 -9.28 -0.25 17.72
CA ARG A 16 -10.10 0.95 17.55
C ARG A 16 -9.49 1.91 16.53
N THR A 17 -10.33 2.68 15.85
CA THR A 17 -9.88 3.67 14.86
C THR A 17 -9.28 4.93 15.47
N ASP A 18 -9.51 5.21 16.76
CA ASP A 18 -8.90 6.33 17.49
C ASP A 18 -7.60 5.94 18.22
N LYS A 19 -7.26 4.65 18.23
CA LYS A 19 -6.06 4.09 18.88
C LYS A 19 -5.52 2.92 18.07
N GLY A 20 -4.38 3.11 17.43
CA GLY A 20 -3.68 2.05 16.71
C GLY A 20 -2.53 2.61 15.89
N HIS A 21 -1.97 1.75 15.06
CA HIS A 21 -0.83 2.06 14.21
C HIS A 21 -1.22 2.07 12.75
N TYR A 22 -0.70 3.01 11.98
CA TYR A 22 -1.00 3.15 10.55
C TYR A 22 0.26 2.93 9.74
N VAL A 23 0.21 1.96 8.83
CA VAL A 23 1.31 1.61 7.94
C VAL A 23 0.83 1.78 6.50
N THR A 24 1.68 2.32 5.64
CA THR A 24 1.36 2.51 4.22
C THR A 24 2.23 1.63 3.34
N ASP A 25 1.63 0.78 2.53
CA ASP A 25 2.31 0.12 1.43
C ASP A 25 2.10 0.96 0.16
N ALA A 26 3.16 1.55 -0.41
CA ALA A 26 3.09 2.45 -1.55
C ALA A 26 4.00 2.02 -2.69
N TYR A 27 3.51 2.11 -3.93
CA TYR A 27 4.27 1.79 -5.12
C TYR A 27 5.19 2.95 -5.50
N HIS A 28 6.50 2.71 -5.49
CA HIS A 28 7.52 3.67 -5.89
C HIS A 28 7.87 3.51 -7.38
N PRO A 29 7.48 4.44 -8.27
CA PRO A 29 7.60 4.23 -9.72
C PRO A 29 9.03 4.14 -10.25
N ALA A 30 9.95 4.94 -9.70
CA ALA A 30 11.33 4.96 -10.19
C ALA A 30 12.07 3.66 -9.87
N GLY A 31 11.90 3.12 -8.67
CA GLY A 31 12.46 1.84 -8.25
C GLY A 31 11.64 0.61 -8.67
N ARG A 32 10.46 0.81 -9.28
CA ARG A 32 9.52 -0.24 -9.71
C ARG A 32 9.21 -1.28 -8.63
N LEU A 33 9.09 -0.83 -7.39
CA LEU A 33 8.90 -1.70 -6.22
C LEU A 33 7.85 -1.12 -5.27
N TRP A 34 7.31 -1.98 -4.40
CA TRP A 34 6.50 -1.54 -3.27
C TRP A 34 7.41 -1.23 -2.08
N LEU A 35 7.06 -0.18 -1.35
CA LEU A 35 7.68 0.20 -0.08
C LEU A 35 6.63 0.10 1.02
N ARG A 36 6.99 -0.49 2.13
CA ARG A 36 6.27 -0.38 3.39
C ARG A 36 6.85 0.80 4.17
N CYS A 37 6.01 1.81 4.39
CA CYS A 37 6.30 2.99 5.20
C CYS A 37 5.64 2.80 6.56
N ASP A 38 6.46 2.53 7.57
CA ASP A 38 6.09 2.35 8.98
C ASP A 38 6.81 3.44 9.78
N ASP A 39 6.14 4.57 10.01
CA ASP A 39 6.72 5.80 10.55
C ASP A 39 8.03 6.23 9.86
N ASP A 40 9.16 6.16 10.55
CA ASP A 40 10.49 6.49 10.05
C ASP A 40 11.19 5.30 9.36
N ASN A 41 10.63 4.10 9.48
CA ASN A 41 11.15 2.88 8.87
C ASN A 41 10.51 2.63 7.48
N VAL A 42 11.31 2.77 6.42
CA VAL A 42 10.88 2.54 5.04
C VAL A 42 11.63 1.34 4.47
N THR A 43 10.89 0.28 4.12
CA THR A 43 11.47 -1.00 3.69
C THR A 43 10.86 -1.50 2.38
N PRO A 44 11.62 -2.20 1.50
CA PRO A 44 11.05 -2.86 0.34
C PRO A 44 10.03 -3.94 0.73
N LEU A 45 8.91 -3.99 0.01
CA LEU A 45 7.88 -5.01 0.14
C LEU A 45 7.76 -5.78 -1.18
N PRO A 46 7.92 -7.11 -1.18
CA PRO A 46 7.62 -7.92 -2.36
C PRO A 46 6.15 -7.81 -2.77
N GLU A 47 5.87 -7.67 -4.06
CA GLU A 47 4.48 -7.57 -4.54
C GLU A 47 3.63 -8.80 -4.20
N GLY A 48 4.25 -9.97 -4.08
CA GLY A 48 3.58 -11.19 -3.63
C GLY A 48 3.08 -11.14 -2.18
N ASP A 49 3.68 -10.29 -1.35
CA ASP A 49 3.33 -10.08 0.06
C ASP A 49 2.38 -8.88 0.25
N LEU A 50 2.13 -8.12 -0.84
CA LEU A 50 1.12 -7.09 -0.84
C LEU A 50 -0.24 -7.73 -0.58
N LEU A 51 -1.00 -7.12 0.33
CA LEU A 51 -2.30 -7.61 0.77
C LEU A 51 -2.30 -8.96 1.50
N ARG A 52 -1.13 -9.51 1.88
CA ARG A 52 -1.06 -10.69 2.75
C ARG A 52 -1.16 -10.26 4.21
N PHE A 53 -2.37 -10.36 4.76
CA PHE A 53 -2.70 -10.02 6.15
C PHE A 53 -3.07 -11.24 6.99
N ASP A 54 -2.82 -12.43 6.45
CA ASP A 54 -3.24 -13.73 7.00
C ASP A 54 -2.74 -14.00 8.44
N ASN A 55 -1.71 -13.31 8.91
CA ASN A 55 -1.18 -13.44 10.28
C ASN A 55 -0.91 -12.11 11.00
N SER A 56 -1.43 -10.99 10.48
CA SER A 56 -1.18 -9.66 11.04
C SER A 56 -2.48 -9.03 11.54
N SER A 57 -2.42 -8.32 12.66
CA SER A 57 -3.51 -7.41 13.09
C SER A 57 -3.69 -6.20 12.15
N LEU A 58 -2.91 -6.14 11.06
CA LEU A 58 -2.93 -5.10 10.07
C LEU A 58 -4.06 -5.32 9.05
N VAL A 59 -5.05 -4.43 9.05
CA VAL A 59 -6.24 -4.50 8.19
C VAL A 59 -6.21 -3.38 7.16
N PRO A 60 -6.42 -3.64 5.86
CA PRO A 60 -6.58 -2.59 4.85
C PRO A 60 -7.70 -1.63 5.21
N TYR A 61 -7.40 -0.34 5.19
CA TYR A 61 -8.35 0.69 5.56
C TYR A 61 -8.67 1.64 4.40
N LEU A 62 -7.63 2.17 3.73
CA LEU A 62 -7.80 3.01 2.54
C LEU A 62 -7.01 2.45 1.36
N LEU A 63 -7.65 2.31 0.22
CA LEU A 63 -7.04 1.83 -1.02
C LEU A 63 -7.04 2.94 -2.06
N PHE A 64 -5.84 3.29 -2.54
CA PHE A 64 -5.65 4.37 -3.51
C PHE A 64 -5.44 3.79 -4.91
N TYR A 65 -6.36 4.16 -5.81
CA TYR A 65 -6.33 3.77 -7.21
C TYR A 65 -6.09 4.98 -8.10
N ARG A 66 -5.28 4.80 -9.15
CA ARG A 66 -5.08 5.80 -10.21
C ARG A 66 -5.40 5.23 -11.58
N ARG A 67 -5.84 6.09 -12.51
CA ARG A 67 -6.16 5.68 -13.88
C ARG A 67 -4.89 5.17 -14.57
N ARG A 68 -4.96 4.02 -15.26
CA ARG A 68 -3.81 3.42 -15.94
C ARG A 68 -3.16 4.36 -16.94
N GLU A 69 -3.95 5.12 -17.69
CA GLU A 69 -3.46 6.03 -18.73
C GLU A 69 -2.54 7.14 -18.19
N THR A 70 -2.74 7.53 -16.92
CA THR A 70 -1.90 8.53 -16.25
C THR A 70 -0.93 7.89 -15.26
N ASP A 71 -0.79 6.55 -15.29
CA ASP A 71 0.06 5.82 -14.38
C ASP A 71 1.51 5.86 -14.90
N PRO A 72 2.47 6.39 -14.12
CA PRO A 72 3.88 6.40 -14.49
C PRO A 72 4.50 5.01 -14.65
N ARG A 73 3.87 3.91 -14.20
CA ARG A 73 4.32 2.52 -14.45
C ARG A 73 4.22 2.10 -15.91
N THR A 74 3.24 2.66 -16.61
CA THR A 74 2.91 2.29 -18.00
C THR A 74 3.67 3.13 -19.03
N ARG A 75 4.54 4.04 -18.58
CA ARG A 75 5.50 4.76 -19.42
C ARG A 75 6.87 4.10 -19.30
#